data_AF-A0A508ZSH0-F1
#
_entry.id   AF-A0A508ZSH0-F1
#
_cell.length_a   1.000
_cell.length_b   1.000
_cell.length_c   1.000
_cell.angle_alpha   90.00
_cell.angle_beta   90.00
_cell.angle_gamma   90.00
#
_symmetry.space_group_name_H-M   'P 1'
#
loop_
_entity.id
_entity.type
_entity.pdbx_description
1 polymer ?
#
loop_
_entity_poly.entity_id
_entity_poly.type
_entity_poly.pdbx_seq_one_letter_code
_entity_poly.pdbx_strand_id
1 'polypeptide(L)'
;MKSIGIFCGSSAGEHPLYLETARLVGRTLAQQGLALVYGGGKVGLMGAVADAALEAGGVVIGVMPRGLVEREIAHRGLTELHVVEDMHERKTKMAALADGFIALPGGAGRSRRFSNNGPGRSWGSMRNRARS
;
A
#
# COMPACT_ATOMS: atom_id res chain seq x y z
N MET A 1 -11.42 1.27 13.52
CA MET A 1 -10.56 1.28 12.32
C MET A 1 -10.40 2.72 11.88
N LYS A 2 -9.17 3.19 11.77
CA LYS A 2 -8.80 4.57 11.40
C LYS A 2 -7.92 4.60 10.15
N SER A 3 -7.26 3.49 9.80
CA SER A 3 -6.31 3.43 8.70
C SER A 3 -6.29 2.08 7.98
N ILE A 4 -6.09 2.10 6.66
CA ILE A 4 -6.02 0.92 5.81
C ILE A 4 -4.72 0.94 5.00
N GLY A 5 -3.96 -0.14 5.09
CA GLY A 5 -2.76 -0.39 4.33
C GLY A 5 -3.08 -0.93 2.94
N ILE A 6 -2.54 -0.33 1.88
CA ILE A 6 -2.71 -0.80 0.51
C ILE A 6 -1.39 -1.35 -0.03
N PHE A 7 -1.47 -2.59 -0.53
CA PHE A 7 -0.44 -3.20 -1.35
C PHE A 7 -0.91 -3.23 -2.80
N CYS A 8 -0.19 -2.54 -3.68
CA CYS A 8 -0.40 -2.59 -5.12
C CYS A 8 0.96 -2.71 -5.83
N GLY A 9 0.93 -3.32 -7.01
CA GLY A 9 2.12 -3.41 -7.86
C GLY A 9 2.51 -2.03 -8.39
N SER A 10 3.81 -1.84 -8.63
CA SER A 10 4.39 -0.61 -9.21
C SER A 10 4.06 -0.43 -10.70
N SER A 11 3.50 -1.47 -11.35
CA SER A 11 3.01 -1.38 -12.73
C SER A 11 1.57 -0.88 -12.77
N ALA A 12 1.24 -0.02 -13.75
CA ALA A 12 -0.13 0.43 -14.04
C ALA A 12 -1.09 -0.73 -14.39
N GLY A 13 -0.55 -1.92 -14.62
CA GLY A 13 -1.29 -3.06 -15.17
C GLY A 13 -1.56 -2.87 -16.66
N GLU A 14 -1.97 -3.95 -17.34
CA GLU A 14 -2.28 -3.90 -18.77
C GLU A 14 -3.70 -3.39 -19.05
N HIS A 15 -4.57 -3.36 -18.02
CA HIS A 15 -5.98 -3.04 -18.18
C HIS A 15 -6.34 -1.73 -17.44
N PRO A 16 -7.03 -0.77 -18.09
CA PRO A 16 -7.43 0.51 -17.48
C PRO A 16 -8.31 0.34 -16.24
N LEU A 17 -9.06 -0.76 -16.15
CA LEU A 17 -9.88 -1.14 -15.00
C LEU A 17 -9.10 -1.18 -13.68
N TYR A 18 -7.81 -1.58 -13.69
CA TYR A 18 -7.01 -1.61 -12.47
C TYR A 18 -6.74 -0.21 -11.93
N LEU A 19 -6.48 0.73 -12.83
CA LEU A 19 -6.26 2.13 -12.49
C LEU A 19 -7.55 2.78 -11.96
N GLU A 20 -8.68 2.51 -12.61
CA GLU A 20 -9.99 2.98 -12.15
C GLU A 20 -10.36 2.42 -10.78
N THR A 21 -10.13 1.12 -10.57
CA THR A 21 -10.38 0.47 -9.29
C THR A 21 -9.49 1.05 -8.18
N ALA A 22 -8.20 1.26 -8.46
CA ALA A 22 -7.29 1.91 -7.53
C ALA A 22 -7.78 3.32 -7.15
N ARG A 23 -8.15 4.13 -8.14
CA ARG A 23 -8.71 5.47 -7.88
C ARG A 23 -10.01 5.42 -7.07
N LEU A 24 -10.90 4.48 -7.37
CA LEU A 24 -12.14 4.30 -6.64
C LEU A 24 -11.89 3.95 -5.18
N VAL A 25 -10.99 3.01 -4.92
CA VAL A 25 -10.61 2.61 -3.56
C VAL A 25 -10.02 3.79 -2.78
N GLY A 26 -9.10 4.56 -3.38
CA GLY A 26 -8.51 5.74 -2.76
C GLY A 26 -9.57 6.77 -2.35
N ARG A 27 -10.49 7.11 -3.26
CA ARG A 27 -11.60 8.03 -2.97
C ARG A 27 -12.53 7.51 -1.89
N THR A 28 -12.93 6.25 -1.96
CA THR A 28 -13.86 5.65 -0.98
C THR A 28 -13.25 5.68 0.42
N LEU A 29 -11.96 5.34 0.56
CA LEU A 29 -11.28 5.40 1.86
C LEU A 29 -11.25 6.83 2.42
N ALA A 30 -10.91 7.81 1.59
CA ALA A 30 -10.91 9.22 1.97
C ALA A 30 -12.30 9.70 2.39
N GLN A 31 -13.35 9.37 1.62
CA GLN A 31 -14.75 9.71 1.93
C GLN A 31 -15.24 9.06 3.22
N GLN A 32 -14.71 7.88 3.56
CA GLN A 32 -15.00 7.20 4.83
C GLN A 32 -14.16 7.74 6.01
N GLY A 33 -13.31 8.74 5.78
CA GLY A 33 -12.42 9.30 6.80
C GLY A 33 -11.31 8.34 7.24
N LEU A 34 -10.97 7.35 6.41
CA LEU A 34 -9.92 6.37 6.67
C LEU A 34 -8.60 6.85 6.06
N ALA A 35 -7.53 6.79 6.84
CA ALA A 35 -6.19 7.09 6.35
C ALA A 35 -5.65 5.95 5.47
N LEU A 36 -5.04 6.28 4.35
CA LEU A 36 -4.41 5.33 3.44
C LEU A 36 -2.93 5.18 3.78
N VAL A 37 -2.48 3.96 4.08
CA VAL A 37 -1.06 3.65 4.36
C VAL A 37 -0.49 2.85 3.20
N TYR A 38 0.64 3.23 2.63
CA TYR A 38 1.24 2.49 1.51
C TYR A 38 2.77 2.68 1.41
N GLY A 39 3.37 2.15 0.34
CA GLY A 39 4.82 2.14 0.14
C GLY A 39 5.49 3.44 -0.31
N GLY A 40 4.75 4.56 -0.47
CA GLY A 40 5.33 5.89 -0.75
C GLY A 40 5.75 6.19 -2.20
N GLY A 41 5.59 5.24 -3.13
CA GLY A 41 5.97 5.42 -4.54
C GLY A 41 4.90 6.13 -5.37
N LYS A 42 5.31 7.03 -6.27
CA LYS A 42 4.39 7.78 -7.16
C LYS A 42 3.99 7.02 -8.43
N VAL A 43 4.62 5.89 -8.73
CA VAL A 43 4.51 5.24 -10.05
C VAL A 43 3.36 4.23 -10.11
N GLY A 44 2.64 4.21 -11.23
CA GLY A 44 1.63 3.20 -11.53
C GLY A 44 0.39 3.28 -10.64
N LEU A 45 -0.08 2.13 -10.16
CA LEU A 45 -1.29 2.02 -9.33
C LEU A 45 -1.11 2.64 -7.93
N MET A 46 0.12 2.64 -7.42
CA MET A 46 0.47 3.28 -6.14
C MET A 46 0.24 4.79 -6.17
N GLY A 47 0.63 5.46 -7.27
CA GLY A 47 0.32 6.88 -7.47
C GLY A 47 -1.17 7.11 -7.62
N ALA A 48 -1.83 6.31 -8.45
CA ALA A 48 -3.26 6.48 -8.74
C ALA A 48 -4.16 6.37 -7.50
N VAL A 49 -3.87 5.46 -6.56
CA VAL A 49 -4.64 5.34 -5.31
C VAL A 49 -4.35 6.49 -4.35
N ALA A 50 -3.08 6.92 -4.27
CA ALA A 50 -2.65 8.02 -3.40
C ALA A 50 -3.22 9.36 -3.87
N ASP A 51 -3.07 9.68 -5.16
CA ASP A 51 -3.60 10.90 -5.77
C ASP A 51 -5.12 10.98 -5.57
N ALA A 52 -5.85 9.88 -5.84
CA ALA A 52 -7.30 9.86 -5.71
C ALA A 52 -7.79 10.02 -4.26
N ALA A 53 -7.03 9.50 -3.27
CA ALA A 53 -7.33 9.72 -1.86
C ALA A 53 -7.04 11.18 -1.45
N LEU A 54 -5.94 11.76 -1.92
CA LEU A 54 -5.58 13.17 -1.66
C LEU A 54 -6.59 14.14 -2.29
N GLU A 55 -7.01 13.91 -3.54
CA GLU A 55 -8.03 14.70 -4.23
C GLU A 55 -9.37 14.72 -3.49
N ALA A 56 -9.71 13.62 -2.83
CA ALA A 56 -10.90 13.50 -1.98
C ALA A 56 -10.70 14.10 -0.57
N GLY A 57 -9.55 14.72 -0.27
CA GLY A 57 -9.24 15.32 1.03
C GLY A 57 -8.87 14.30 2.11
N GLY A 58 -8.54 13.06 1.73
CA GLY A 58 -8.13 12.01 2.63
C GLY A 58 -6.68 12.15 3.11
N VAL A 59 -6.37 11.45 4.20
CA VAL A 59 -5.01 11.37 4.75
C VAL A 59 -4.26 10.24 4.07
N VAL A 60 -3.08 10.52 3.50
CA VAL A 60 -2.24 9.51 2.86
C VAL A 60 -0.85 9.48 3.47
N ILE A 61 -0.46 8.32 3.98
CA ILE A 61 0.78 8.04 4.70
C ILE A 61 1.65 7.08 3.86
N GLY A 62 2.80 7.55 3.40
CA GLY A 62 3.80 6.74 2.74
C GLY A 62 4.86 6.23 3.71
N VAL A 63 5.33 4.99 3.54
CA VAL A 63 6.50 4.47 4.25
C VAL A 63 7.53 3.97 3.23
N MET A 64 8.70 4.61 3.19
CA MET A 64 9.73 4.34 2.20
C MET A 64 11.12 4.30 2.86
N PRO A 65 11.98 3.33 2.55
CA PRO A 65 13.34 3.33 3.09
C PRO A 65 14.21 4.36 2.35
N ARG A 66 15.20 4.95 3.04
CA ARG A 66 16.07 6.01 2.47
C ARG A 66 16.66 5.65 1.11
N GLY A 67 17.16 4.43 0.97
CA GLY A 67 17.76 3.96 -0.29
C GLY A 67 16.81 3.89 -1.49
N LEU A 68 15.49 3.93 -1.26
CA LEU A 68 14.46 3.95 -2.30
C LEU A 68 13.87 5.34 -2.54
N VAL A 69 14.04 6.30 -1.62
CA VAL A 69 13.52 7.68 -1.77
C VAL A 69 14.03 8.34 -3.04
N GLU A 70 15.33 8.22 -3.31
CA GLU A 70 15.96 8.79 -4.50
C GLU A 70 15.73 7.95 -5.77
N ARG A 71 15.52 6.64 -5.61
CA ARG A 71 15.40 5.70 -6.74
C ARG A 71 13.97 5.52 -7.27
N GLU A 72 12.94 5.54 -6.42
CA GLU A 72 11.57 5.18 -6.78
C GLU A 72 10.61 6.37 -6.96
N ILE A 73 11.13 7.59 -7.11
CA ILE A 73 10.34 8.83 -7.23
C ILE A 73 9.33 8.89 -6.08
N ALA A 74 9.81 9.28 -4.90
CA ALA A 74 8.96 9.49 -3.73
C ALA A 74 7.80 10.43 -4.06
N HIS A 75 6.60 10.05 -3.62
CA HIS A 75 5.42 10.87 -3.84
C HIS A 75 5.46 12.08 -2.89
N ARG A 76 5.84 13.25 -3.42
CA ARG A 76 6.03 14.48 -2.62
C ARG A 76 4.73 15.19 -2.20
N GLY A 77 3.59 14.73 -2.70
CA GLY A 77 2.27 15.28 -2.41
C GLY A 77 1.54 14.58 -1.25
N LEU A 78 2.20 13.63 -0.58
CA LEU A 78 1.60 12.89 0.52
C LEU A 78 1.39 13.77 1.74
N THR A 79 0.35 13.44 2.50
CA THR A 79 0.09 14.06 3.81
C THR A 79 1.23 13.78 4.77
N GLU A 80 1.70 12.52 4.78
CA GLU A 80 2.84 12.09 5.60
C GLU A 80 3.74 11.13 4.81
N LEU A 81 5.06 11.27 4.99
CA LEU A 81 6.04 10.34 4.44
C LEU A 81 7.03 9.95 5.53
N HIS A 82 6.96 8.70 5.99
CA HIS A 82 7.92 8.12 6.91
C HIS A 82 9.08 7.51 6.15
N VAL A 83 10.25 8.11 6.36
CA VAL A 83 11.50 7.61 5.80
C VAL A 83 12.18 6.71 6.83
N VAL A 84 12.36 5.43 6.49
CA VAL A 84 12.94 4.40 7.37
C VAL A 84 14.33 3.97 6.90
N GLU A 85 15.08 3.24 7.72
CA GLU A 85 16.44 2.81 7.36
C GLU A 85 16.43 1.60 6.41
N ASP A 86 15.56 0.61 6.67
CA ASP A 86 15.56 -0.65 5.93
C ASP A 86 14.14 -1.20 5.59
N MET A 87 14.11 -2.29 4.83
CA MET A 87 12.86 -2.95 4.41
C MET A 87 12.12 -3.69 5.54
N HIS A 88 12.81 -4.04 6.63
CA HIS A 88 12.20 -4.67 7.80
C HIS A 88 11.40 -3.62 8.58
N GLU A 89 12.02 -2.49 8.88
CA GLU A 89 11.40 -1.33 9.52
C GLU A 89 10.23 -0.82 8.67
N ARG A 90 10.37 -0.78 7.34
CA ARG A 90 9.25 -0.45 6.42
C ARG A 90 8.02 -1.30 6.69
N LYS A 91 8.17 -2.63 6.71
CA LYS A 91 7.05 -3.57 6.91
C LYS A 91 6.44 -3.41 8.30
N THR A 92 7.27 -3.30 9.33
CA THR A 92 6.83 -3.13 10.72
C THR A 92 6.06 -1.83 10.90
N LYS A 93 6.56 -0.72 10.34
CA LYS A 93 5.91 0.58 10.41
C LYS A 93 4.58 0.58 9.65
N MET A 94 4.53 0.00 8.45
CA MET A 94 3.27 -0.17 7.71
C MET A 94 2.25 -1.01 8.50
N ALA A 95 2.70 -2.10 9.14
CA ALA A 95 1.86 -2.95 10.01
C ALA A 95 1.38 -2.25 11.28
N ALA A 96 2.18 -1.35 11.85
CA ALA A 96 1.79 -0.59 13.03
C ALA A 96 0.83 0.55 12.71
N LEU A 97 0.94 1.15 11.52
CA LEU A 97 0.11 2.29 11.10
C LEU A 97 -1.22 1.88 10.47
N ALA A 98 -1.37 0.63 10.00
CA ALA A 98 -2.57 0.15 9.34
C ALA A 98 -3.37 -0.82 10.24
N ASP A 99 -4.68 -0.58 10.39
CA ASP A 99 -5.57 -1.50 11.11
C ASP A 99 -5.96 -2.72 10.25
N GLY A 100 -5.90 -2.58 8.93
CA GLY A 100 -6.24 -3.61 7.97
C GLY A 100 -5.47 -3.43 6.67
N PHE A 101 -5.42 -4.48 5.84
CA PHE A 101 -4.70 -4.47 4.58
C PHE A 101 -5.58 -4.87 3.40
N ILE A 102 -5.46 -4.14 2.30
CA ILE A 102 -6.10 -4.43 1.02
C ILE A 102 -5.01 -4.64 -0.02
N ALA A 103 -5.09 -5.74 -0.76
CA ALA A 103 -4.23 -6.00 -1.90
C ALA A 103 -4.98 -5.67 -3.19
N LEU A 104 -4.45 -4.75 -3.99
CA LEU A 104 -4.98 -4.40 -5.30
C LEU A 104 -4.20 -5.15 -6.40
N PRO A 105 -4.88 -5.51 -7.50
CA PRO A 105 -4.23 -6.16 -8.65
C PRO A 105 -3.23 -5.21 -9.33
N GLY A 106 -1.95 -5.57 -9.37
CA GLY A 106 -0.88 -4.83 -10.06
C GLY A 106 0.36 -5.73 -10.29
N GLY A 107 0.81 -5.84 -11.55
CA GLY A 107 1.72 -6.89 -12.05
C GLY A 107 3.07 -6.99 -11.33
N ALA A 108 3.69 -8.17 -11.21
CA ALA A 108 4.00 -9.10 -12.30
C ALA A 108 3.27 -10.46 -12.24
N GLY A 109 2.77 -10.90 -13.40
CA GLY A 109 2.41 -12.29 -13.66
C GLY A 109 0.98 -12.50 -14.09
N ARG A 110 0.74 -12.41 -15.40
CA ARG A 110 -0.34 -13.14 -16.06
C ARG A 110 -0.23 -14.61 -15.59
N SER A 111 -1.27 -15.14 -14.94
CA SER A 111 -1.40 -16.54 -14.48
C SER A 111 -0.34 -17.07 -13.49
N ARG A 112 -0.53 -16.81 -12.18
CA ARG A 112 -0.35 -17.89 -11.19
C ARG A 112 -1.11 -17.65 -9.88
N ARG A 113 -2.14 -18.49 -9.68
CA ARG A 113 -2.59 -19.05 -8.39
C ARG A 113 -3.70 -18.33 -7.61
N PHE A 114 -4.90 -18.28 -8.21
CA PHE A 114 -6.06 -18.87 -7.55
C PHE A 114 -6.02 -20.38 -7.87
N SER A 115 -5.19 -21.14 -7.15
CA SER A 115 -5.22 -22.59 -7.22
C SER A 115 -5.24 -23.11 -5.80
N ASN A 116 -6.39 -23.67 -5.47
CA ASN A 116 -6.69 -24.42 -4.28
C ASN A 116 -5.72 -25.60 -4.17
N ASN A 117 -4.59 -25.45 -3.45
CA ASN A 117 -3.84 -26.60 -2.90
C ASN A 117 -2.76 -26.20 -1.87
N GLY A 118 -2.83 -26.68 -0.63
CA GLY A 118 -1.67 -26.90 0.25
C GLY A 118 -1.20 -25.74 1.16
N PRO A 119 -0.86 -26.03 2.43
CA PRO A 119 -0.76 -25.05 3.52
C PRO A 119 0.63 -24.42 3.64
N GLY A 120 0.68 -23.24 4.27
CA GLY A 120 1.91 -22.76 4.91
C GLY A 120 2.60 -21.60 4.19
N ARG A 121 2.08 -20.40 4.42
CA ARG A 121 2.81 -19.26 5.05
C ARG A 121 1.88 -18.06 5.01
N SER A 122 0.91 -18.09 5.92
CA SER A 122 0.08 -16.94 6.21
C SER A 122 0.95 -15.87 6.86
N TRP A 123 0.73 -14.61 6.47
CA TRP A 123 1.17 -13.41 7.19
C TRP A 123 0.44 -13.25 8.54
N GLY A 124 0.18 -14.36 9.23
CA GLY A 124 -0.42 -14.43 10.57
C GLY A 124 0.62 -14.58 11.69
N SER A 125 1.91 -14.78 11.39
CA SER A 125 2.91 -15.11 12.42
C SER A 125 3.66 -13.91 13.03
N MET A 126 3.30 -12.67 12.71
CA MET A 126 3.95 -11.47 13.26
C MET A 126 3.15 -10.77 14.36
N ARG A 127 2.10 -11.42 14.89
CA ARG A 127 1.29 -10.91 16.01
C ARG A 127 1.56 -11.56 17.37
N ASN A 128 2.52 -12.49 17.48
CA ASN A 128 2.72 -13.23 18.73
C ASN A 128 4.19 -13.31 19.19
N ARG A 129 4.83 -12.15 19.35
CA ARG A 129 6.11 -12.04 20.07
C ARG A 129 6.38 -10.63 20.59
N ALA A 130 5.45 -10.12 21.42
CA ALA A 130 5.67 -8.92 22.22
C ALA A 130 4.73 -8.89 23.44
N ARG A 131 4.66 -10.00 24.19
CA ARG A 131 4.22 -10.02 25.60
C ARG A 131 4.96 -11.17 26.30
N SER A 132 6.10 -10.85 26.88
CA SER A 132 6.74 -11.58 27.99
C SER A 132 7.59 -10.56 28.73
#